data_AF-A0A139NBI8-F1
#
_entry.id   AF-A0A139NBI8-F1
#
_cell.length_a   1.000
_cell.length_b   1.000
_cell.length_c   1.000
_cell.angle_alpha   90.00
_cell.angle_beta   90.00
_cell.angle_gamma   90.00
#
_symmetry.space_group_name_H-M   'P 1'
#
loop_
_entity.id
_entity.type
_entity.pdbx_description
1 polymer ?
#
loop_
_entity_poly.entity_id
_entity_poly.type
_entity_poly.pdbx_seq_one_letter_code
_entity_poly.pdbx_strand_id
1 'polypeptide(L)' 'MTITINFTEKNSYITDYLTKHGIDTTTMDFDDFMELMEDIEDARAADQAYMEYLADPVTYTLDEVLDELGLTREDIA' A
#
# COMPACT_ATOMS: atom_id res chain seq x y z
N MET A 1 -12.43 -12.10 -24.27
CA MET A 1 -11.37 -12.89 -23.63
C MET A 1 -11.68 -12.89 -22.15
N THR A 2 -11.59 -14.04 -21.48
CA THR A 2 -11.89 -14.15 -20.05
C THR A 2 -10.62 -14.65 -19.36
N ILE A 3 -10.17 -13.91 -18.36
CA ILE A 3 -9.04 -14.28 -17.50
C ILE A 3 -9.61 -14.58 -16.12
N THR A 4 -9.21 -15.71 -15.55
CA THR A 4 -9.57 -16.08 -14.18
C THR A 4 -8.33 -15.96 -13.29
N ILE A 5 -8.42 -15.14 -12.26
CA ILE A 5 -7.37 -14.96 -11.25
C ILE A 5 -7.84 -15.68 -9.98
N ASN A 6 -6.99 -16.55 -9.44
CA ASN A 6 -7.27 -17.27 -8.20
C ASN A 6 -6.39 -16.71 -7.09
N PHE A 7 -7.01 -16.11 -6.07
CA PHE A 7 -6.30 -15.71 -4.87
C PHE A 7 -6.11 -16.92 -3.94
N THR A 8 -4.92 -17.02 -3.36
CA THR A 8 -4.62 -18.02 -2.34
C THR A 8 -4.77 -17.42 -0.94
N GLU A 9 -4.63 -18.23 0.11
CA GLU A 9 -4.58 -17.69 1.49
C GLU A 9 -3.55 -16.58 1.67
N LYS A 10 -2.42 -16.64 0.96
CA LYS A 10 -1.39 -15.59 1.02
C LYS A 10 -1.90 -14.23 0.55
N ASN A 11 -2.98 -14.22 -0.22
CA ASN A 11 -3.58 -13.06 -0.86
C ASN A 11 -4.96 -12.71 -0.27
N SER A 12 -5.33 -13.27 0.89
CA SER A 12 -6.64 -13.04 1.50
C SER A 12 -6.89 -11.56 1.85
N TYR A 13 -5.83 -10.78 2.07
CA TYR A 13 -5.93 -9.33 2.33
C TYR A 13 -6.63 -8.58 1.20
N ILE A 14 -6.52 -9.05 -0.05
CA ILE A 14 -7.23 -8.45 -1.19
C ILE A 14 -8.74 -8.60 -0.99
N THR A 15 -9.21 -9.82 -0.68
CA THR A 15 -10.63 -10.06 -0.43
C THR A 15 -11.15 -9.32 0.79
N ASP A 16 -10.34 -9.21 1.84
CA ASP A 16 -10.68 -8.46 3.05
C ASP A 16 -10.81 -6.96 2.76
N TYR A 17 -9.89 -6.39 1.98
CA TYR A 17 -9.94 -5.00 1.54
C TYR A 17 -11.20 -4.72 0.73
N LEU A 18 -11.46 -5.53 -0.32
CA LEU A 18 -12.65 -5.36 -1.15
C LEU A 18 -13.93 -5.41 -0.31
N THR A 19 -14.02 -6.35 0.62
CA THR A 19 -15.18 -6.50 1.52
C THR A 19 -15.33 -5.31 2.46
N LYS A 20 -14.24 -4.89 3.10
CA LYS A 20 -14.21 -3.75 4.05
C LYS A 20 -14.63 -2.45 3.38
N HIS A 21 -14.25 -2.26 2.12
CA HIS A 21 -14.52 -1.05 1.35
C HIS A 21 -15.77 -1.15 0.46
N GLY A 22 -16.46 -2.30 0.44
CA GLY A 22 -17.69 -2.50 -0.33
C GLY A 22 -17.48 -2.43 -1.84
N ILE A 23 -16.30 -2.84 -2.33
CA ILE A 23 -15.92 -2.74 -3.73
C ILE A 23 -16.40 -3.97 -4.50
N ASP A 24 -17.16 -3.74 -5.58
CA ASP A 24 -17.61 -4.76 -6.52
C ASP A 24 -16.77 -4.70 -7.81
N THR A 25 -15.97 -5.74 -8.06
CA THR A 25 -15.08 -5.82 -9.22
C THR A 25 -15.73 -6.45 -10.45
N THR A 26 -16.99 -6.91 -10.36
CA THR A 26 -17.64 -7.66 -11.45
C THR A 26 -17.88 -6.84 -12.72
N THR A 27 -17.88 -5.52 -12.61
CA THR A 27 -18.13 -4.59 -13.72
C THR A 27 -16.92 -3.72 -14.08
N MET A 28 -15.78 -3.90 -13.40
CA MET A 28 -14.56 -3.18 -13.71
C MET A 28 -13.95 -3.67 -15.01
N ASP A 29 -13.35 -2.74 -15.76
CA ASP A 29 -12.46 -3.13 -16.84
C ASP A 29 -11.09 -3.55 -16.29
N PHE A 30 -10.20 -3.98 -17.18
CA PHE A 30 -8.91 -4.52 -16.77
C PHE A 30 -7.98 -3.45 -16.18
N ASP A 31 -8.00 -2.23 -16.72
CA ASP A 31 -7.08 -1.17 -16.29
C ASP A 31 -7.49 -0.68 -14.89
N ASP A 32 -8.78 -0.44 -14.67
CA ASP A 32 -9.34 -0.10 -13.35
C ASP A 32 -9.06 -1.21 -12.32
N PHE A 33 -9.21 -2.48 -12.72
CA PHE A 33 -8.90 -3.60 -11.83
C PHE A 33 -7.43 -3.64 -11.44
N MET A 34 -6.51 -3.36 -12.37
CA MET A 34 -5.08 -3.36 -12.07
C MET A 34 -4.65 -2.20 -11.17
N GLU A 35 -5.23 -1.00 -11.36
CA GLU A 35 -5.02 0.16 -10.47
C GLU A 35 -5.52 -0.16 -9.06
N LEU A 36 -6.70 -0.76 -8.93
CA LEU A 36 -7.22 -1.21 -7.63
C LEU A 36 -6.29 -2.23 -6.94
N MET A 37 -5.69 -3.14 -7.71
CA MET A 37 -4.75 -4.12 -7.16
C MET A 37 -3.46 -3.46 -6.64
N GLU A 38 -2.99 -2.40 -7.29
CA GLU A 38 -1.87 -1.57 -6.81
C GLU A 38 -2.22 -0.88 -5.49
N ASP A 39 -3.38 -0.21 -5.43
CA ASP A 39 -3.86 0.47 -4.22
C ASP A 39 -3.94 -0.46 -3.01
N ILE A 40 -4.37 -1.71 -3.24
CA ILE A 40 -4.47 -2.72 -2.18
C ILE A 40 -3.08 -3.13 -1.68
N GLU A 41 -2.09 -3.29 -2.56
CA GLU A 41 -0.71 -3.58 -2.15
C GLU A 41 -0.09 -2.42 -1.37
N ASP A 42 -0.32 -1.19 -1.82
CA ASP A 42 0.19 0.02 -1.17
C ASP A 42 -0.41 0.20 0.22
N ALA A 43 -1.73 -0.01 0.35
CA ALA A 43 -2.39 -0.01 1.64
C ALA A 43 -1.82 -1.08 2.59
N ARG A 44 -1.55 -2.29 2.07
CA ARG A 44 -0.94 -3.36 2.86
C ARG A 44 0.49 -3.01 3.29
N ALA A 45 1.29 -2.42 2.40
CA ALA A 45 2.65 -2.01 2.71
C ALA A 45 2.68 -0.90 3.77
N ALA A 46 1.78 0.07 3.67
CA ALA A 46 1.62 1.14 4.65
C ALA A 46 1.20 0.58 6.02
N ASP A 47 0.20 -0.31 6.06
CA ASP A 47 -0.23 -0.97 7.30
C ASP A 47 0.91 -1.77 7.93
N GLN A 48 1.68 -2.52 7.13
CA GLN A 48 2.83 -3.27 7.62
C GLN A 48 3.91 -2.34 8.20
N ALA A 49 4.29 -1.28 7.49
CA ALA A 49 5.28 -0.32 7.95
C ALA A 49 4.84 0.37 9.26
N TYR A 50 3.54 0.68 9.39
CA TYR A 50 2.98 1.24 10.60
C TYR A 50 3.03 0.25 11.77
N MET A 51 2.73 -1.03 11.54
CA MET A 51 2.83 -2.06 12.56
C MET A 51 4.28 -2.31 13.01
N GLU A 52 5.24 -2.26 12.09
CA GLU A 52 6.69 -2.32 12.40
C GLU A 52 7.11 -1.13 13.27
N TYR A 53 6.66 0.09 12.92
CA TYR A 53 6.86 1.28 13.76
C TYR A 53 6.24 1.14 15.16
N LEU A 54 5.02 0.60 15.28
CA LEU A 54 4.40 0.41 16.60
C LEU A 54 5.16 -0.61 17.47
N ALA A 55 5.83 -1.58 16.85
CA ALA A 55 6.64 -2.57 17.55
C ALA A 55 7.98 -1.99 18.05
N ASP A 56 8.57 -1.06 17.28
CA ASP A 56 9.80 -0.35 17.65
C ASP A 56 9.72 1.14 17.23
N PRO A 57 9.09 2.00 18.05
CA PRO A 57 8.76 3.36 17.66
C PRO A 57 9.97 4.29 17.78
N VAL A 58 10.88 4.18 16.82
CA VAL A 58 12.00 5.12 16.65
C VAL A 58 11.55 6.27 15.75
N THR A 59 11.82 7.50 16.18
CA THR A 59 11.53 8.70 15.40
C THR A 59 12.80 9.49 15.16
N TYR A 60 12.92 10.09 13.99
CA TYR A 60 14.04 10.95 13.61
C TYR A 60 13.56 12.38 13.43
N THR A 61 14.44 13.33 13.68
CA THR A 61 14.21 14.73 13.32
C THR A 61 14.25 14.89 11.80
N LEU A 62 13.60 15.95 11.29
CA LEU A 62 13.64 16.25 9.86
C LEU A 62 15.07 16.42 9.33
N ASP A 63 15.97 17.02 10.13
CA ASP A 63 17.35 17.25 9.73
C ASP A 63 18.13 15.92 9.60
N GLU A 64 17.91 14.95 10.49
CA GLU A 64 18.51 13.61 10.40
C GLU A 64 18.02 12.86 9.15
N VAL A 65 16.73 12.97 8.82
CA VAL A 65 16.16 12.32 7.62
C VAL A 65 16.73 12.95 6.35
N LEU A 66 16.85 14.29 6.31
CA LEU A 66 17.41 14.98 5.14
C LEU A 66 18.88 14.62 4.92
N ASP A 67 19.68 14.56 5.98
CA ASP A 67 21.10 14.16 5.91
C ASP A 67 21.26 12.75 5.33
N GLU A 68 20.48 11.78 5.82
CA GLU A 68 20.50 10.39 5.34
C GLU A 68 20.08 10.27 3.87
N LEU A 69 19.12 11.08 3.43
CA LEU A 69 18.64 11.09 2.04
C LEU A 69 19.54 11.91 1.10
N GLY A 70 20.58 12.58 1.61
CA GLY A 70 21.43 13.48 0.82
C GLY A 70 20.70 14.73 0.34
N LEU A 71 19.70 15.20 1.10
CA LEU A 71 18.86 16.35 0.81
C LEU A 71 19.13 17.50 1.80
N THR A 72 18.70 18.69 1.41
CA THR A 72 18.73 19.89 2.23
C THR A 72 17.32 20.41 2.47
N ARG A 73 17.16 21.36 3.40
CA ARG A 73 15.86 22.01 3.62
C ARG A 73 15.36 22.80 2.42
N GLU A 74 16.24 23.21 1.50
CA GLU A 74 15.85 23.92 0.27
C GLU A 74 15.21 22.97 -0.75
N ASP A 75 15.48 21.66 -0.68
CA ASP A 75 14.92 20.67 -1.63
C ASP A 75 13.45 20.32 -1.35
N ILE A 76 12.96 20.63 -0.16
CA ILE A 76 11.59 20.30 0.30
C ILE A 76 10.72 21.55 0.58
N ALA A 77 11.24 22.74 0.27
CA ALA A 77 10.57 24.03 0.45
C ALA A 77 9.86 24.48 -0.83
#